data_AF-A0A4Q2ZS57-F1
#
_entry.id   AF-A0A4Q2ZS57-F1
#
_cell.length_a   1.000
_cell.length_b   1.000
_cell.length_c   1.000
_cell.angle_alpha   90.00
_cell.angle_beta   90.00
_cell.angle_gamma   90.00
#
_symmetry.space_group_name_H-M   'P 1'
#
loop_
_entity.id
_entity.type
_entity.pdbx_description
1 polymer ?
#
loop_
_entity_poly.entity_id
_entity_poly.type
_entity_poly.pdbx_seq_one_letter_code
_entity_poly.pdbx_strand_id
1 'polypeptide(L)'
;FVGVGASRVRDMFEQGKKHAPCLIFIDEIDAVGRHRGHGMGGGHDEREQTLNQLLVEMDGFDTQEGVIIIAATNRPDVLDPALLRPGRFDRQVTVSLPDVNGREEILRVHVKKIKLAPGTDLAVIARGTPGFSGAELANLINEAALLAARRGLSAVTIAEMEEARDKVRWGRERRSLAMSDKERIGTAWHEAGHAYLNMVLPHTHPLHKVTIIPRGPYMGATMFLPDGDKYSTGRKEALSNLVVTMGGRIAEAFITDDVSNGASGDIRQATSLARHMVCEWGMSEKLGMIEYGDGDSPVFLARDVSRSRNYSEDTARVIDAEIKRFIDEAYQQATTILTNDRVKVELIANALLEFETLDGAHVRDLIEHGEMRNPPSAPKPPPVPEEFRKKPTPKPTEDKPDDGGPLPGEVVGAPA
;
A
#
# COMPACT_ATOMS: atom_id res chain seq x y z
N PHE A 1 -27.71 -24.93 -18.19
CA PHE A 1 -27.29 -25.66 -19.40
C PHE A 1 -26.24 -26.67 -18.98
N VAL A 2 -26.57 -27.95 -18.89
CA VAL A 2 -25.64 -29.00 -18.43
C VAL A 2 -24.87 -29.56 -19.64
N GLY A 3 -23.56 -29.76 -19.52
CA GLY A 3 -22.73 -30.37 -20.58
C GLY A 3 -22.08 -29.44 -21.60
N VAL A 4 -22.35 -28.13 -21.55
CA VAL A 4 -21.74 -27.16 -22.48
C VAL A 4 -20.24 -27.01 -22.23
N GLY A 5 -19.80 -26.98 -20.97
CA GLY A 5 -18.39 -26.88 -20.61
C GLY A 5 -17.55 -28.04 -21.16
N ALA A 6 -18.01 -29.28 -21.00
CA ALA A 6 -17.33 -30.45 -21.55
C ALA A 6 -17.26 -30.45 -23.09
N SER A 7 -18.29 -29.97 -23.80
CA SER A 7 -18.21 -29.84 -25.26
C SER A 7 -17.15 -28.83 -25.68
N ARG A 8 -17.08 -27.68 -25.02
CA ARG A 8 -16.08 -26.64 -25.32
C ARG A 8 -14.64 -27.13 -25.09
N VAL A 9 -14.43 -27.94 -24.05
CA VAL A 9 -13.14 -28.57 -23.79
C VAL A 9 -12.75 -29.50 -24.94
N ARG A 10 -13.65 -30.38 -25.39
CA ARG A 10 -13.42 -31.25 -26.55
C ARG A 10 -13.07 -30.44 -27.81
N ASP A 11 -13.88 -29.44 -28.11
CA ASP A 11 -13.67 -28.59 -29.30
C ASP A 11 -12.30 -27.88 -29.25
N MET A 12 -11.88 -27.39 -28.08
CA MET A 12 -10.57 -26.75 -27.87
C MET A 12 -9.43 -27.73 -28.19
N PHE A 13 -9.51 -28.96 -27.71
CA PHE A 13 -8.48 -29.97 -27.93
C PHE A 13 -8.45 -30.47 -29.38
N GLU A 14 -9.62 -30.69 -30.01
CA GLU A 14 -9.68 -31.02 -31.44
C GLU A 14 -9.07 -29.92 -32.32
N GLN A 15 -9.32 -28.66 -31.99
CA GLN A 15 -8.71 -27.53 -32.70
C GLN A 15 -7.19 -27.50 -32.50
N GLY A 16 -6.71 -27.76 -31.28
CA GLY A 16 -5.28 -27.87 -30.99
C GLY A 16 -4.61 -28.96 -31.84
N LYS A 17 -5.21 -30.14 -31.91
CA LYS A 17 -4.71 -31.26 -32.74
C LYS A 17 -4.64 -30.92 -34.23
N LYS A 18 -5.67 -30.24 -34.75
CA LYS A 18 -5.71 -29.81 -36.17
C LYS A 18 -4.63 -28.78 -36.52
N HIS A 19 -4.15 -28.01 -35.55
CA HIS A 19 -3.17 -26.93 -35.74
C HIS A 19 -1.79 -27.25 -35.14
N ALA A 20 -1.53 -28.52 -34.83
CA ALA A 20 -0.23 -28.95 -34.35
C ALA A 20 0.90 -28.59 -35.35
N PRO A 21 2.06 -28.07 -34.87
CA PRO A 21 2.41 -27.80 -33.48
C PRO A 21 1.81 -26.48 -32.96
N CYS A 22 1.21 -26.50 -31.77
CA CYS A 22 0.59 -25.33 -31.16
C CYS A 22 0.70 -25.27 -29.63
N LEU A 23 0.40 -24.10 -29.07
CA LEU A 23 0.28 -23.86 -27.63
C LEU A 23 -1.20 -23.63 -27.27
N ILE A 24 -1.71 -24.40 -26.30
CA ILE A 24 -3.02 -24.16 -25.69
C ILE A 24 -2.78 -23.47 -24.35
N PHE A 25 -3.31 -22.25 -24.19
CA PHE A 25 -3.22 -21.50 -22.93
C PHE A 25 -4.56 -21.42 -22.23
N ILE A 26 -4.61 -21.86 -20.96
CA ILE A 26 -5.79 -21.84 -20.10
C ILE A 26 -5.53 -20.89 -18.94
N ASP A 27 -6.09 -19.69 -19.00
CA ASP A 27 -6.04 -18.75 -17.88
C ASP A 27 -7.09 -19.11 -16.80
N GLU A 28 -6.84 -18.70 -15.56
CA GLU A 28 -7.70 -18.96 -14.40
C GLU A 28 -8.19 -20.42 -14.30
N ILE A 29 -7.26 -21.38 -14.39
CA ILE A 29 -7.63 -22.81 -14.39
C ILE A 29 -8.38 -23.23 -13.12
N ASP A 30 -8.25 -22.52 -11.99
CA ASP A 30 -9.02 -22.79 -10.77
C ASP A 30 -10.54 -22.52 -10.92
N ALA A 31 -10.98 -21.84 -11.98
CA ALA A 31 -12.39 -21.74 -12.32
C ALA A 31 -13.01 -23.10 -12.67
N VAL A 32 -12.24 -23.98 -13.34
CA VAL A 32 -12.68 -25.31 -13.79
C VAL A 32 -12.02 -26.46 -13.01
N GLY A 33 -10.86 -26.20 -12.42
CA GLY A 33 -9.97 -27.18 -11.81
C GLY A 33 -10.04 -27.28 -10.29
N ARG A 34 -11.05 -26.71 -9.64
CA ARG A 34 -11.16 -26.71 -8.18
C ARG A 34 -11.48 -28.08 -7.59
N HIS A 35 -10.87 -28.38 -6.44
CA HIS A 35 -11.19 -29.56 -5.64
C HIS A 35 -12.64 -29.54 -5.14
N ARG A 36 -13.23 -30.72 -4.95
CA ARG A 36 -14.56 -30.90 -4.35
C ARG A 36 -14.64 -30.20 -2.99
N GLY A 37 -15.60 -29.29 -2.83
CA GLY A 37 -16.14 -28.91 -1.53
C GLY A 37 -17.35 -29.79 -1.18
N HIS A 38 -17.59 -30.07 0.10
CA HIS A 38 -18.83 -30.71 0.57
C HIS A 38 -20.02 -29.73 0.53
N GLY A 39 -20.30 -29.18 -0.66
CA GLY A 39 -21.40 -28.26 -0.91
C GLY A 39 -22.63 -29.02 -1.41
N MET A 40 -23.69 -29.02 -0.62
CA MET A 40 -24.98 -29.64 -0.94
C MET A 40 -25.73 -28.76 -1.95
N GLY A 41 -25.40 -28.84 -3.25
CA GLY A 41 -26.07 -28.04 -4.30
C GLY A 41 -25.58 -28.32 -5.74
N GLY A 42 -26.52 -28.46 -6.69
CA GLY A 42 -26.32 -28.93 -8.08
C GLY A 42 -25.52 -28.03 -9.04
N GLY A 43 -24.75 -27.05 -8.53
CA GLY A 43 -23.75 -26.33 -9.33
C GLY A 43 -22.42 -27.10 -9.48
N HIS A 44 -22.26 -28.18 -8.71
CA HIS A 44 -21.10 -29.08 -8.76
C HIS A 44 -21.03 -29.87 -10.07
N ASP A 45 -22.16 -30.33 -10.60
CA ASP A 45 -22.20 -31.32 -11.68
C ASP A 45 -21.60 -30.81 -13.00
N GLU A 46 -21.82 -29.54 -13.38
CA GLU A 46 -21.27 -28.97 -14.63
C GLU A 46 -19.75 -28.77 -14.54
N ARG A 47 -19.27 -28.25 -13.41
CA ARG A 47 -17.84 -28.05 -13.18
C ARG A 47 -17.11 -29.38 -13.16
N GLU A 48 -17.66 -30.37 -12.47
CA GLU A 48 -17.09 -31.73 -12.41
C GLU A 48 -17.07 -32.40 -13.79
N GLN A 49 -18.14 -32.25 -14.58
CA GLN A 49 -18.16 -32.78 -15.94
C GLN A 49 -17.11 -32.11 -16.83
N THR A 50 -16.91 -30.80 -16.67
CA THR A 50 -15.91 -30.04 -17.43
C THR A 50 -14.49 -30.41 -17.03
N LEU A 51 -14.22 -30.55 -15.73
CA LEU A 51 -12.95 -31.00 -15.18
C LEU A 51 -12.62 -32.42 -15.66
N ASN A 52 -13.55 -33.35 -15.52
CA ASN A 52 -13.34 -34.73 -15.96
C ASN A 52 -13.07 -34.80 -17.46
N GLN A 53 -13.77 -34.00 -18.27
CA GLN A 53 -13.46 -33.93 -19.71
C GLN A 53 -12.04 -33.41 -19.95
N LEU A 54 -11.61 -32.37 -19.25
CA LEU A 54 -10.24 -31.85 -19.35
C LEU A 54 -9.22 -32.96 -19.03
N LEU A 55 -9.44 -33.73 -17.98
CA LEU A 55 -8.57 -34.85 -17.61
C LEU A 55 -8.54 -35.95 -18.68
N VAL A 56 -9.70 -36.31 -19.25
CA VAL A 56 -9.80 -37.31 -20.31
C VAL A 56 -9.06 -36.86 -21.57
N GLU A 57 -9.22 -35.60 -21.97
CA GLU A 57 -8.51 -35.07 -23.13
C GLU A 57 -7.00 -35.05 -22.90
N MET A 58 -6.53 -34.65 -21.71
CA MET A 58 -5.11 -34.65 -21.36
C MET A 58 -4.50 -36.07 -21.34
N ASP A 59 -5.21 -37.06 -20.78
CA ASP A 59 -4.76 -38.46 -20.77
C ASP A 59 -4.77 -39.08 -22.20
N GLY A 60 -5.55 -38.50 -23.11
CA GLY A 60 -5.66 -38.89 -24.51
C GLY A 60 -4.61 -38.26 -25.44
N PHE A 61 -3.62 -37.52 -24.92
CA PHE A 61 -2.52 -36.97 -25.72
C PHE A 61 -1.33 -37.93 -25.83
N ASP A 62 -0.88 -38.15 -27.06
CA ASP A 62 0.48 -38.61 -27.30
C ASP A 62 1.41 -37.39 -27.34
N THR A 63 2.49 -37.43 -26.55
CA THR A 63 3.55 -36.40 -26.52
C THR A 63 4.17 -36.10 -27.89
N GLN A 64 3.96 -36.98 -28.89
CA GLN A 64 4.44 -36.80 -30.26
C GLN A 64 3.60 -35.85 -31.13
N GLU A 65 2.39 -35.46 -30.69
CA GLU A 65 1.51 -34.57 -31.48
C GLU A 65 1.96 -33.09 -31.48
N GLY A 66 3.02 -32.72 -30.74
CA GLY A 66 3.58 -31.35 -30.78
C GLY A 66 2.67 -30.26 -30.20
N VAL A 67 1.69 -30.64 -29.38
CA VAL A 67 0.80 -29.73 -28.66
C VAL A 67 1.30 -29.55 -27.23
N ILE A 68 1.49 -28.30 -26.81
CA ILE A 68 1.92 -27.96 -25.44
C ILE A 68 0.76 -27.23 -24.74
N ILE A 69 0.39 -27.69 -23.55
CA ILE A 69 -0.67 -27.09 -22.74
C ILE A 69 -0.02 -26.29 -21.60
N ILE A 70 -0.40 -25.01 -21.49
CA ILE A 70 0.03 -24.12 -20.41
C ILE A 70 -1.22 -23.63 -19.69
N ALA A 71 -1.18 -23.61 -18.36
CA ALA A 71 -2.26 -23.06 -17.55
C ALA A 71 -1.71 -22.06 -16.52
N ALA A 72 -2.53 -21.07 -16.17
CA ALA A 72 -2.22 -20.07 -15.14
C ALA A 72 -3.28 -20.08 -14.04
N THR A 73 -2.82 -19.95 -12.78
CA THR A 73 -3.70 -19.71 -11.63
C THR A 73 -2.96 -18.94 -10.55
N ASN A 74 -3.68 -18.12 -9.80
CA ASN A 74 -3.20 -17.50 -8.57
C ASN A 74 -3.45 -18.37 -7.33
N ARG A 75 -4.11 -19.52 -7.49
CA ARG A 75 -4.57 -20.39 -6.40
C ARG A 75 -4.24 -21.86 -6.68
N PRO A 76 -2.96 -22.25 -6.67
CA PRO A 76 -2.58 -23.65 -6.87
C PRO A 76 -3.10 -24.57 -5.75
N ASP A 77 -3.35 -24.01 -4.56
CA ASP A 77 -3.85 -24.70 -3.36
C ASP A 77 -5.26 -25.28 -3.52
N VAL A 78 -6.11 -24.66 -4.35
CA VAL A 78 -7.49 -25.12 -4.54
C VAL A 78 -7.66 -26.07 -5.71
N LEU A 79 -6.59 -26.32 -6.48
CA LEU A 79 -6.66 -27.19 -7.64
C LEU A 79 -6.85 -28.66 -7.22
N ASP A 80 -7.60 -29.40 -8.03
CA ASP A 80 -7.72 -30.84 -7.90
C ASP A 80 -6.33 -31.48 -8.13
N PRO A 81 -5.79 -32.25 -7.16
CA PRO A 81 -4.51 -32.95 -7.29
C PRO A 81 -4.44 -33.86 -8.52
N ALA A 82 -5.57 -34.28 -9.08
CA ALA A 82 -5.64 -35.02 -10.32
C ALA A 82 -5.03 -34.24 -11.50
N LEU A 83 -5.18 -32.91 -11.56
CA LEU A 83 -4.58 -32.08 -12.61
C LEU A 83 -3.05 -32.06 -12.56
N LEU A 84 -2.48 -32.22 -11.37
CA LEU A 84 -1.04 -32.12 -11.10
C LEU A 84 -0.31 -33.46 -11.20
N ARG A 85 -0.99 -34.53 -11.65
CA ARG A 85 -0.38 -35.85 -11.80
C ARG A 85 0.51 -35.92 -13.04
N PRO A 86 1.55 -36.78 -13.04
CA PRO A 86 2.37 -37.03 -14.22
C PRO A 86 1.53 -37.37 -15.46
N GLY A 87 1.87 -36.80 -16.61
CA GLY A 87 1.11 -36.90 -17.86
C GLY A 87 0.06 -35.80 -18.07
N ARG A 88 -0.13 -34.91 -17.08
CA ARG A 88 -1.05 -33.76 -17.15
C ARG A 88 -0.28 -32.46 -16.96
N PHE A 89 -0.57 -31.67 -15.93
CA PHE A 89 0.28 -30.54 -15.52
C PHE A 89 1.39 -31.03 -14.59
N ASP A 90 2.36 -31.72 -15.18
CA ASP A 90 3.50 -32.32 -14.48
C ASP A 90 4.62 -31.32 -14.17
N ARG A 91 4.63 -30.16 -14.83
CA ARG A 91 5.56 -29.05 -14.59
C ARG A 91 4.84 -27.86 -13.99
N GLN A 92 5.35 -27.40 -12.85
CA GLN A 92 4.90 -26.19 -12.18
C GLN A 92 6.02 -25.17 -12.20
N VAL A 93 5.73 -23.97 -12.71
CA VAL A 93 6.64 -22.84 -12.73
C VAL A 93 6.00 -21.71 -11.94
N THR A 94 6.55 -21.41 -10.77
CA THR A 94 6.08 -20.31 -9.94
C THR A 94 6.68 -19.00 -10.47
N VAL A 95 5.81 -18.07 -10.87
CA VAL A 95 6.20 -16.70 -11.23
C VAL A 95 5.96 -15.81 -10.02
N SER A 96 7.01 -15.59 -9.23
CA SER A 96 6.97 -14.69 -8.07
C SER A 96 6.92 -13.22 -8.51
N LEU A 97 6.57 -12.34 -7.57
CA LEU A 97 6.71 -10.90 -7.76
C LEU A 97 8.18 -10.54 -8.08
N PRO A 98 8.40 -9.54 -8.95
CA PRO A 98 9.75 -9.14 -9.35
C PRO A 98 10.54 -8.52 -8.19
N ASP A 99 11.84 -8.82 -8.15
CA ASP A 99 12.80 -8.14 -7.28
C ASP A 99 13.14 -6.73 -7.79
N VAL A 100 13.94 -5.94 -7.06
CA VAL A 100 14.31 -4.56 -7.46
C VAL A 100 14.82 -4.49 -8.90
N ASN A 101 15.69 -5.41 -9.30
CA ASN A 101 16.28 -5.44 -10.63
C ASN A 101 15.22 -5.80 -11.68
N GLY A 102 14.40 -6.81 -11.43
CA GLY A 102 13.28 -7.19 -12.27
C GLY A 102 12.26 -6.06 -12.42
N ARG A 103 11.99 -5.30 -11.36
CA ARG A 103 11.13 -4.11 -11.43
C ARG A 103 11.75 -3.03 -12.33
N GLU A 104 13.05 -2.78 -12.23
CA GLU A 104 13.74 -1.85 -13.11
C GLU A 104 13.70 -2.30 -14.58
N GLU A 105 13.91 -3.59 -14.85
CA GLU A 105 13.82 -4.15 -16.20
C GLU A 105 12.40 -4.06 -16.77
N ILE A 106 11.38 -4.37 -15.98
CA ILE A 106 9.98 -4.22 -16.36
C ILE A 106 9.67 -2.75 -16.67
N LEU A 107 10.08 -1.81 -15.80
CA LEU A 107 9.94 -0.38 -16.06
C LEU A 107 10.62 0.00 -17.38
N ARG A 108 11.84 -0.50 -17.63
CA ARG A 108 12.60 -0.26 -18.87
C ARG A 108 11.88 -0.77 -20.12
N VAL A 109 11.12 -1.86 -20.03
CA VAL A 109 10.27 -2.35 -21.13
C VAL A 109 9.10 -1.40 -21.37
N HIS A 110 8.41 -0.98 -20.32
CA HIS A 110 7.20 -0.15 -20.45
C HIS A 110 7.49 1.31 -20.84
N VAL A 111 8.63 1.88 -20.40
CA VAL A 111 8.99 3.26 -20.75
C VAL A 111 9.31 3.45 -22.23
N LYS A 112 9.61 2.39 -22.99
CA LYS A 112 9.84 2.48 -24.44
C LYS A 112 8.64 3.08 -25.21
N LYS A 113 7.45 3.03 -24.61
CA LYS A 113 6.21 3.55 -25.20
C LYS A 113 5.99 5.05 -24.92
N ILE A 114 6.81 5.67 -24.09
CA ILE A 114 6.65 7.06 -23.65
C ILE A 114 7.96 7.85 -23.77
N LYS A 115 7.87 9.17 -23.79
CA LYS A 115 9.06 10.05 -23.80
C LYS A 115 9.46 10.39 -22.38
N LEU A 116 10.63 9.91 -21.94
CA LEU A 116 11.23 10.25 -20.65
C LEU A 116 12.12 11.49 -20.74
N ALA A 117 12.09 12.32 -19.70
CA ALA A 117 13.00 13.45 -19.56
C ALA A 117 14.42 12.96 -19.21
N PRO A 118 15.48 13.63 -19.71
CA PRO A 118 16.86 13.33 -19.31
C PRO A 118 17.03 13.39 -17.79
N GLY A 119 17.75 12.43 -17.21
CA GLY A 119 17.98 12.35 -15.76
C GLY A 119 16.89 11.65 -14.95
N THR A 120 15.86 11.08 -15.60
CA THR A 120 14.86 10.26 -14.90
C THR A 120 15.43 8.88 -14.59
N ASP A 121 15.87 8.67 -13.34
CA ASP A 121 16.44 7.41 -12.90
C ASP A 121 15.35 6.39 -12.50
N LEU A 122 15.24 5.31 -13.27
CA LEU A 122 14.27 4.24 -13.02
C LEU A 122 14.64 3.39 -11.80
N ALA A 123 15.91 3.34 -11.39
CA ALA A 123 16.34 2.60 -10.21
C ALA A 123 15.73 3.17 -8.93
N VAL A 124 15.55 4.49 -8.86
CA VAL A 124 14.84 5.15 -7.75
C VAL A 124 13.37 4.70 -7.68
N ILE A 125 12.70 4.61 -8.83
CA ILE A 125 11.31 4.16 -8.90
C ILE A 125 11.19 2.67 -8.56
N ALA A 126 12.12 1.83 -9.03
CA ALA A 126 12.15 0.39 -8.73
C ALA A 126 12.32 0.12 -7.23
N ARG A 127 13.20 0.87 -6.54
CA ARG A 127 13.36 0.79 -5.08
C ARG A 127 12.11 1.28 -4.33
N GLY A 128 11.40 2.26 -4.89
CA GLY A 128 10.16 2.81 -4.29
C GLY A 128 8.91 1.95 -4.52
N THR A 129 9.00 0.85 -5.28
CA THR A 129 7.87 0.00 -5.65
C THR A 129 7.96 -1.44 -5.09
N PRO A 130 8.38 -1.66 -3.83
CA PRO A 130 8.48 -3.01 -3.29
C PRO A 130 7.11 -3.69 -3.26
N GLY A 131 7.08 -4.94 -3.72
CA GLY A 131 5.87 -5.76 -3.84
C GLY A 131 5.01 -5.47 -5.07
N PHE A 132 5.40 -4.53 -5.95
CA PHE A 132 4.64 -4.27 -7.17
C PHE A 132 4.80 -5.43 -8.15
N SER A 133 3.67 -5.85 -8.71
CA SER A 133 3.59 -6.74 -9.87
C SER A 133 3.97 -6.01 -11.16
N GLY A 134 4.27 -6.79 -12.21
CA GLY A 134 4.53 -6.21 -13.53
C GLY A 134 3.36 -5.39 -14.08
N ALA A 135 2.12 -5.78 -13.76
CA ALA A 135 0.92 -5.04 -14.14
C ALA A 135 0.82 -3.68 -13.43
N GLU A 136 1.14 -3.61 -12.13
CA GLU A 136 1.16 -2.36 -11.37
C GLU A 136 2.26 -1.41 -11.87
N LEU A 137 3.43 -1.92 -12.22
CA LEU A 137 4.49 -1.12 -12.84
C LEU A 137 4.09 -0.59 -14.22
N ALA A 138 3.42 -1.41 -15.04
CA ALA A 138 2.88 -0.96 -16.32
C ALA A 138 1.85 0.16 -16.13
N ASN A 139 0.98 0.02 -15.12
CA ASN A 139 -0.01 1.04 -14.78
C ASN A 139 0.64 2.33 -14.26
N LEU A 140 1.70 2.24 -13.45
CA LEU A 140 2.49 3.38 -12.98
C LEU A 140 3.02 4.20 -14.17
N ILE A 141 3.62 3.56 -15.18
CA ILE A 141 4.12 4.25 -16.38
C ILE A 141 2.99 4.96 -17.13
N ASN A 142 1.84 4.30 -17.27
CA ASN A 142 0.68 4.90 -17.93
C ASN A 142 0.17 6.13 -17.18
N GLU A 143 0.08 6.04 -15.86
CA GLU A 143 -0.33 7.15 -14.99
C GLU A 143 0.66 8.32 -15.03
N ALA A 144 1.96 8.04 -15.06
CA ALA A 144 2.99 9.06 -15.20
C ALA A 144 2.86 9.83 -16.53
N ALA A 145 2.58 9.11 -17.62
CA ALA A 145 2.34 9.72 -18.93
C ALA A 145 1.08 10.60 -18.96
N LEU A 146 -0.02 10.14 -18.34
CA LEU A 146 -1.26 10.91 -18.23
C LEU A 146 -1.06 12.17 -17.37
N LEU A 147 -0.26 12.09 -16.30
CA LEU A 147 0.09 13.25 -15.46
C LEU A 147 0.92 14.28 -16.22
N ALA A 148 1.95 13.83 -16.95
CA ALA A 148 2.77 14.70 -17.78
C ALA A 148 1.93 15.41 -18.85
N ALA A 149 1.06 14.67 -19.56
CA ALA A 149 0.15 15.23 -20.55
C ALA A 149 -0.80 16.28 -19.95
N ARG A 150 -1.37 16.00 -18.77
CA ARG A 150 -2.25 16.94 -18.06
C ARG A 150 -1.54 18.23 -17.67
N ARG A 151 -0.25 18.15 -17.32
CA ARG A 151 0.60 19.30 -16.97
C ARG A 151 1.17 20.02 -18.21
N GLY A 152 0.85 19.55 -19.42
CA GLY A 152 1.39 20.12 -20.67
C GLY A 152 2.89 19.88 -20.85
N LEU A 153 3.45 18.87 -20.17
CA LEU A 153 4.87 18.54 -20.28
C LEU A 153 5.14 17.74 -21.55
N SER A 154 6.29 18.00 -22.18
CA SER A 154 6.71 17.31 -23.41
C SER A 154 7.38 15.95 -23.16
N ALA A 155 7.68 15.64 -21.91
CA ALA A 155 8.30 14.38 -21.47
C ALA A 155 7.91 14.11 -20.01
N VAL A 156 7.90 12.84 -19.63
CA VAL A 156 7.66 12.37 -18.25
C VAL A 156 8.93 12.56 -17.44
N THR A 157 8.85 13.26 -16.30
CA THR A 157 9.98 13.45 -15.38
C THR A 157 9.87 12.51 -14.18
N ILE A 158 10.90 12.48 -13.33
CA ILE A 158 10.87 11.71 -12.08
C ILE A 158 9.70 12.12 -11.18
N ALA A 159 9.32 13.41 -11.16
CA ALA A 159 8.22 13.90 -10.32
C ALA A 159 6.87 13.30 -10.72
N GLU A 160 6.60 13.14 -12.02
CA GLU A 160 5.37 12.46 -12.49
C GLU A 160 5.41 10.96 -12.21
N MET A 161 6.58 10.34 -12.28
CA MET A 161 6.75 8.91 -11.97
C MET A 161 6.52 8.62 -10.49
N GLU A 162 7.02 9.49 -9.60
CA GLU A 162 6.76 9.39 -8.17
C GLU A 162 5.31 9.67 -7.80
N GLU A 163 4.69 10.69 -8.42
CA GLU A 163 3.27 10.95 -8.24
C GLU A 163 2.41 9.77 -8.72
N ALA A 164 2.78 9.17 -9.86
CA ALA A 164 2.10 7.99 -10.38
C ALA A 164 2.26 6.77 -9.46
N ARG A 165 3.48 6.54 -8.94
CA ARG A 165 3.75 5.50 -7.94
C ARG A 165 2.84 5.65 -6.73
N ASP A 166 2.80 6.85 -6.17
CA ASP A 166 2.02 7.15 -4.97
C ASP A 166 0.52 7.00 -5.25
N LYS A 167 0.09 7.40 -6.45
CA LYS A 167 -1.30 7.22 -6.91
C LYS A 167 -1.67 5.75 -7.09
N VAL A 168 -0.80 4.92 -7.64
CA VAL A 168 -1.05 3.47 -7.80
C VAL A 168 -1.12 2.80 -6.43
N ARG A 169 -0.25 3.20 -5.49
CA ARG A 169 -0.18 2.58 -4.16
C ARG A 169 -1.30 3.00 -3.20
N TRP A 170 -1.59 4.30 -3.13
CA TRP A 170 -2.49 4.87 -2.11
C TRP A 170 -3.73 5.56 -2.69
N GLY A 171 -3.85 5.60 -4.01
CA GLY A 171 -4.93 6.30 -4.69
C GLY A 171 -4.64 7.78 -4.93
N ARG A 172 -5.64 8.46 -5.52
CA ARG A 172 -5.53 9.86 -5.93
C ARG A 172 -5.48 10.80 -4.72
N GLU A 173 -4.71 11.88 -4.85
CA GLU A 173 -4.75 13.00 -3.90
C GLU A 173 -6.17 13.55 -3.73
N ARG A 174 -6.55 13.82 -2.50
CA ARG A 174 -7.85 14.40 -2.13
C ARG A 174 -7.70 15.86 -1.73
N ARG A 175 -7.11 16.70 -2.59
CA ARG A 175 -6.90 18.14 -2.31
C ARG A 175 -8.19 18.94 -2.06
N SER A 176 -9.35 18.44 -2.52
CA SER A 176 -10.65 19.05 -2.26
C SER A 176 -11.25 18.68 -0.90
N LEU A 177 -10.61 17.79 -0.13
CA LEU A 177 -11.03 17.48 1.22
C LEU A 177 -10.75 18.71 2.09
N ALA A 178 -11.82 19.40 2.50
CA ALA A 178 -11.72 20.46 3.48
C ALA A 178 -11.39 19.83 4.85
N MET A 179 -10.12 19.83 5.21
CA MET A 179 -9.67 19.49 6.57
C MET A 179 -9.71 20.74 7.42
N SER A 180 -10.13 20.59 8.68
CA SER A 180 -9.97 21.67 9.65
C SER A 180 -8.49 21.94 9.92
N ASP A 181 -8.14 23.17 10.27
CA ASP A 181 -6.75 23.50 10.63
C ASP A 181 -6.24 22.64 11.79
N LYS A 182 -7.13 22.28 12.74
CA LYS A 182 -6.81 21.38 13.85
C LYS A 182 -6.38 19.99 13.36
N GLU A 183 -7.12 19.40 12.41
CA GLU A 183 -6.78 18.10 11.83
C GLU A 183 -5.50 18.16 10.98
N ARG A 184 -5.30 19.25 10.22
CA ARG A 184 -4.08 19.48 9.43
C ARG A 184 -2.86 19.58 10.35
N ILE A 185 -2.95 20.33 11.45
CA ILE A 185 -1.89 20.43 12.47
C ILE A 185 -1.64 19.08 13.14
N GLY A 186 -2.68 18.38 13.58
CA GLY A 186 -2.54 17.05 14.17
C GLY A 186 -1.82 16.07 13.24
N THR A 187 -2.20 16.07 11.96
CA THR A 187 -1.56 15.22 10.93
C THR A 187 -0.10 15.61 10.70
N ALA A 188 0.23 16.91 10.68
CA ALA A 188 1.62 17.35 10.52
C ALA A 188 2.52 16.91 11.68
N TRP A 189 2.04 17.02 12.91
CA TRP A 189 2.77 16.52 14.08
C TRP A 189 2.89 15.00 14.08
N HIS A 190 1.82 14.30 13.72
CA HIS A 190 1.81 12.85 13.59
C HIS A 190 2.88 12.36 12.61
N GLU A 191 2.89 12.90 11.39
CA GLU A 191 3.88 12.52 10.38
C GLU A 191 5.29 12.99 10.74
N ALA A 192 5.45 14.15 11.41
CA ALA A 192 6.74 14.60 11.91
C ALA A 192 7.34 13.63 12.94
N GLY A 193 6.50 13.04 13.81
CA GLY A 193 6.92 12.03 14.79
C GLY A 193 7.51 10.78 14.12
N HIS A 194 6.83 10.26 13.09
CA HIS A 194 7.33 9.13 12.31
C HIS A 194 8.61 9.47 11.56
N ALA A 195 8.63 10.60 10.84
CA ALA A 195 9.78 11.04 10.05
C ALA A 195 11.03 11.26 10.92
N TYR A 196 10.87 11.88 12.08
CA TYR A 196 11.97 12.13 13.02
C TYR A 196 12.56 10.82 13.56
N LEU A 197 11.72 9.93 14.11
CA LEU A 197 12.17 8.64 14.63
C LEU A 197 12.85 7.78 13.57
N ASN A 198 12.31 7.78 12.35
CA ASN A 198 12.88 7.06 11.23
C ASN A 198 14.30 7.56 10.88
N MET A 199 14.57 8.85 11.02
CA MET A 199 15.88 9.44 10.73
C MET A 199 16.94 9.19 11.81
N VAL A 200 16.54 9.13 13.08
CA VAL A 200 17.48 9.03 14.22
C VAL A 200 17.76 7.60 14.68
N LEU A 201 16.86 6.66 14.41
CA LEU A 201 17.06 5.26 14.78
C LEU A 201 18.04 4.57 13.81
N PRO A 202 18.94 3.71 14.31
CA PRO A 202 20.01 3.12 13.49
C PRO A 202 19.55 1.94 12.62
N HIS A 203 18.42 1.32 12.93
CA HIS A 203 17.95 0.09 12.28
C HIS A 203 16.61 0.28 11.57
N THR A 204 16.43 1.45 10.96
CA THR A 204 15.26 1.82 10.15
C THR A 204 15.64 1.95 8.68
N HIS A 205 14.65 1.87 7.80
CA HIS A 205 14.87 2.22 6.39
C HIS A 205 15.01 3.73 6.22
N PRO A 206 15.86 4.20 5.29
CA PRO A 206 16.02 5.62 5.02
C PRO A 206 14.70 6.31 4.65
N LEU A 207 14.45 7.46 5.27
CA LEU A 207 13.31 8.31 4.93
C LEU A 207 13.44 8.78 3.48
N HIS A 208 12.40 8.51 2.69
CA HIS A 208 12.29 9.00 1.32
C HIS A 208 11.58 10.34 1.27
N LYS A 209 10.37 10.36 1.84
CA LYS A 209 9.44 11.48 1.74
C LYS A 209 8.41 11.40 2.85
N VAL A 210 7.95 12.55 3.34
CA VAL A 210 6.84 12.67 4.29
C VAL A 210 5.85 13.71 3.76
N THR A 211 4.55 13.43 3.87
CA THR A 211 3.49 14.29 3.33
C THR A 211 2.25 14.30 4.23
N ILE A 212 1.57 15.45 4.29
CA ILE A 212 0.27 15.63 4.95
C ILE A 212 -0.88 15.75 3.93
N ILE A 213 -0.62 15.37 2.67
CA ILE A 213 -1.62 15.39 1.61
C ILE A 213 -2.45 14.09 1.67
N PRO A 214 -3.77 14.17 1.87
CA PRO A 214 -4.60 12.98 2.03
C PRO A 214 -4.69 12.17 0.73
N ARG A 215 -4.53 10.85 0.85
CA ARG A 215 -4.65 9.87 -0.24
C ARG A 215 -5.46 8.66 0.21
N GLY A 216 -6.50 8.34 -0.55
CA GLY A 216 -7.41 7.25 -0.20
C GLY A 216 -7.96 7.40 1.22
N PRO A 217 -7.78 6.40 2.12
CA PRO A 217 -8.18 6.48 3.52
C PRO A 217 -7.15 7.17 4.44
N TYR A 218 -5.96 7.51 3.95
CA TYR A 218 -4.86 8.07 4.73
C TYR A 218 -4.86 9.61 4.66
N MET A 219 -4.56 10.26 5.79
CA MET A 219 -4.52 11.73 5.91
C MET A 219 -3.12 12.31 5.72
N GLY A 220 -2.10 11.53 6.03
CA GLY A 220 -0.68 11.76 5.75
C GLY A 220 0.02 10.44 5.49
N ALA A 221 1.30 10.51 5.13
CA ALA A 221 2.15 9.33 5.04
C ALA A 221 3.63 9.67 5.16
N THR A 222 4.35 8.83 5.90
CA THR A 222 5.80 8.78 5.96
C THR A 222 6.30 7.60 5.13
N MET A 223 7.05 7.88 4.07
CA MET A 223 7.52 6.92 3.08
C MET A 223 9.02 6.69 3.22
N PHE A 224 9.43 5.43 3.17
CA PHE A 224 10.83 5.03 3.22
C PHE A 224 11.26 4.36 1.92
N LEU A 225 12.54 4.49 1.58
CA LEU A 225 13.15 3.88 0.41
C LEU A 225 14.16 2.82 0.86
N PRO A 226 13.83 1.53 0.81
CA PRO A 226 14.79 0.48 1.10
C PRO A 226 15.95 0.49 0.10
N ASP A 227 17.15 0.14 0.56
CA ASP A 227 18.32 -0.02 -0.32
C ASP A 227 18.16 -1.22 -1.28
N GLY A 228 17.38 -2.21 -0.88
CA GLY A 228 17.06 -3.39 -1.67
C GLY A 228 15.92 -4.19 -1.06
N ASP A 229 15.50 -5.26 -1.76
CA ASP A 229 14.51 -6.18 -1.25
C ASP A 229 15.12 -7.03 -0.13
N LYS A 230 14.44 -7.09 1.02
CA LYS A 230 14.85 -7.88 2.18
C LYS A 230 13.98 -9.13 2.30
N TYR A 231 14.63 -10.26 2.55
CA TYR A 231 13.97 -11.55 2.80
C TYR A 231 13.96 -11.95 4.28
N SER A 232 14.64 -11.20 5.15
CA SER A 232 14.67 -11.44 6.59
C SER A 232 14.73 -10.13 7.37
N THR A 233 14.10 -10.12 8.53
CA THR A 233 14.05 -8.97 9.45
C THR A 233 14.74 -9.34 10.76
N GLY A 234 15.77 -8.59 11.13
CA GLY A 234 16.45 -8.79 12.41
C GLY A 234 15.62 -8.27 13.59
N ARG A 235 15.80 -8.85 14.79
CA ARG A 235 15.09 -8.39 16.01
C ARG A 235 15.28 -6.89 16.28
N LYS A 236 16.48 -6.37 16.10
CA LYS A 236 16.77 -4.94 16.32
C LYS A 236 16.01 -4.03 15.35
N GLU A 237 15.88 -4.45 14.10
CA GLU A 237 15.11 -3.74 13.07
C GLU A 237 13.61 -3.78 13.40
N ALA A 238 13.08 -4.95 13.77
CA ALA A 238 11.69 -5.07 14.20
C ALA A 238 11.38 -4.18 15.42
N LEU A 239 12.28 -4.15 16.41
CA LEU A 239 12.17 -3.25 17.56
C LEU A 239 12.20 -1.77 17.16
N SER A 240 13.14 -1.36 16.30
CA SER A 240 13.19 0.03 15.80
C SER A 240 11.92 0.40 15.03
N ASN A 241 11.37 -0.52 14.22
CA ASN A 241 10.10 -0.29 13.53
C ASN A 241 8.93 -0.13 14.51
N LEU A 242 8.87 -0.93 15.58
CA LEU A 242 7.90 -0.70 16.65
C LEU A 242 8.03 0.70 17.24
N VAL A 243 9.26 1.17 17.54
CA VAL A 243 9.48 2.52 18.06
C VAL A 243 8.96 3.58 17.09
N VAL A 244 9.29 3.46 15.79
CA VAL A 244 8.79 4.39 14.76
C VAL A 244 7.25 4.42 14.72
N THR A 245 6.58 3.27 14.78
CA THR A 245 5.10 3.22 14.74
C THR A 245 4.44 3.92 15.93
N MET A 246 5.12 4.07 17.07
CA MET A 246 4.57 4.80 18.22
C MET A 246 4.67 6.32 18.04
N GLY A 247 5.52 6.79 17.14
CA GLY A 247 5.89 8.20 17.02
C GLY A 247 4.74 9.13 16.70
N GLY A 248 3.85 8.74 15.78
CA GLY A 248 2.76 9.60 15.33
C GLY A 248 1.83 10.01 16.46
N ARG A 249 1.34 9.05 17.25
CA ARG A 249 0.50 9.33 18.42
C ARG A 249 1.20 10.20 19.46
N ILE A 250 2.49 9.95 19.73
CA ILE A 250 3.23 10.69 20.76
C ILE A 250 3.45 12.13 20.32
N ALA A 251 3.83 12.35 19.07
CA ALA A 251 4.05 13.68 18.54
C ALA A 251 2.76 14.49 18.46
N GLU A 252 1.65 13.86 18.08
CA GLU A 252 0.32 14.47 18.11
C GLU A 252 -0.04 14.95 19.54
N ALA A 253 0.22 14.14 20.56
CA ALA A 253 -0.04 14.49 21.96
C ALA A 253 0.78 15.68 22.49
N PHE A 254 1.79 16.17 21.76
CA PHE A 254 2.49 17.40 22.14
C PHE A 254 1.69 18.68 21.90
N ILE A 255 0.68 18.64 21.01
CA ILE A 255 -0.14 19.81 20.65
C ILE A 255 -1.62 19.66 20.97
N THR A 256 -2.11 18.44 21.18
CA THR A 256 -3.50 18.18 21.53
C THR A 256 -3.56 17.45 22.87
N ASP A 257 -4.46 17.91 23.74
CA ASP A 257 -4.81 17.23 25.00
C ASP A 257 -5.76 16.03 24.77
N ASP A 258 -6.03 15.68 23.51
CA ASP A 258 -6.94 14.61 23.09
C ASP A 258 -6.26 13.68 22.07
N VAL A 259 -6.57 12.38 22.16
CA VAL A 259 -5.98 11.33 21.32
C VAL A 259 -6.90 11.01 20.15
N SER A 260 -6.45 11.21 18.91
CA SER A 260 -7.25 10.86 17.74
C SER A 260 -7.28 9.36 17.42
N ASN A 261 -8.25 8.98 16.57
CA ASN A 261 -8.31 7.66 15.95
C ASN A 261 -7.37 7.51 14.73
N GLY A 262 -6.61 8.56 14.37
CA GLY A 262 -5.67 8.56 13.24
C GLY A 262 -4.60 7.50 13.35
N ALA A 263 -4.09 7.27 14.58
CA ALA A 263 -3.06 6.26 14.87
C ALA A 263 -3.57 4.79 14.83
N SER A 264 -4.81 4.53 14.39
CA SER A 264 -5.35 3.15 14.34
C SER A 264 -4.58 2.25 13.39
N GLY A 265 -4.01 2.80 12.31
CA GLY A 265 -3.13 2.09 11.38
C GLY A 265 -1.87 1.63 12.08
N ASP A 266 -1.19 2.53 12.80
CA ASP A 266 0.06 2.25 13.50
C ASP A 266 -0.14 1.22 14.60
N ILE A 267 -1.24 1.30 15.35
CA ILE A 267 -1.57 0.31 16.39
C ILE A 267 -1.71 -1.08 15.77
N ARG A 268 -2.44 -1.21 14.64
CA ARG A 268 -2.60 -2.50 13.96
C ARG A 268 -1.25 -3.03 13.47
N GLN A 269 -0.44 -2.16 12.87
CA GLN A 269 0.89 -2.54 12.38
C GLN A 269 1.81 -2.98 13.53
N ALA A 270 1.88 -2.20 14.61
CA ALA A 270 2.68 -2.53 15.78
C ALA A 270 2.24 -3.83 16.44
N THR A 271 0.92 -4.02 16.59
CA THR A 271 0.35 -5.24 17.19
C THR A 271 0.64 -6.46 16.33
N SER A 272 0.48 -6.36 15.01
CA SER A 272 0.79 -7.44 14.08
C SER A 272 2.29 -7.77 14.09
N LEU A 273 3.16 -6.76 14.03
CA LEU A 273 4.61 -6.95 14.08
C LEU A 273 5.05 -7.61 15.40
N ALA A 274 4.58 -7.11 16.54
CA ALA A 274 4.88 -7.69 17.85
C ALA A 274 4.34 -9.12 17.97
N ARG A 275 3.16 -9.41 17.40
CA ARG A 275 2.62 -10.78 17.33
C ARG A 275 3.51 -11.70 16.49
N HIS A 276 3.95 -11.31 15.30
CA HIS A 276 4.89 -12.12 14.50
C HIS A 276 6.22 -12.34 15.24
N MET A 277 6.76 -11.31 15.89
CA MET A 277 7.96 -11.41 16.71
C MET A 277 7.82 -12.47 17.81
N VAL A 278 6.65 -12.53 18.46
CA VAL A 278 6.39 -13.43 19.59
C VAL A 278 6.00 -14.84 19.13
N CYS A 279 5.07 -14.95 18.18
CA CYS A 279 4.41 -16.19 17.82
C CYS A 279 5.09 -16.95 16.67
N GLU A 280 5.81 -16.28 15.77
CA GLU A 280 6.34 -16.92 14.56
C GLU A 280 7.87 -16.86 14.50
N TRP A 281 8.46 -15.74 14.91
CA TRP A 281 9.90 -15.51 14.77
C TRP A 281 10.70 -15.88 16.03
N GLY A 282 10.04 -16.33 17.10
CA GLY A 282 10.69 -16.78 18.32
C GLY A 282 11.54 -15.71 19.02
N MET A 283 11.17 -14.43 18.92
CA MET A 283 11.94 -13.29 19.45
C MET A 283 11.59 -12.93 20.91
N SER A 284 10.71 -13.70 21.56
CA SER A 284 10.43 -13.59 22.99
C SER A 284 11.29 -14.58 23.78
N GLU A 285 12.02 -14.08 24.77
CA GLU A 285 12.85 -14.92 25.65
C GLU A 285 12.01 -15.85 26.54
N LYS A 286 10.78 -15.45 26.90
CA LYS A 286 9.88 -16.26 27.74
C LYS A 286 9.26 -17.43 26.99
N LEU A 287 8.88 -17.21 25.74
CA LEU A 287 8.18 -18.20 24.92
C LEU A 287 9.14 -19.03 24.05
N GLY A 288 10.36 -18.55 23.84
CA GLY A 288 11.41 -19.24 23.12
C GLY A 288 11.17 -19.30 21.60
N MET A 289 11.97 -20.13 20.93
CA MET A 289 11.92 -20.35 19.49
C MET A 289 10.89 -21.42 19.13
N ILE A 290 9.61 -21.12 19.36
CA ILE A 290 8.47 -22.01 19.07
C ILE A 290 7.45 -21.22 18.25
N GLU A 291 6.90 -21.87 17.21
CA GLU A 291 5.77 -21.34 16.45
C GLU A 291 4.46 -21.57 17.21
N TYR A 292 3.71 -20.50 17.47
CA TYR A 292 2.45 -20.51 18.21
C TYR A 292 1.27 -20.12 17.30
N GLY A 293 0.39 -21.09 17.06
CA GLY A 293 -0.78 -20.95 16.20
C GLY A 293 -0.51 -21.50 14.81
N ASP A 294 -1.57 -21.64 14.01
CA ASP A 294 -1.39 -21.95 12.59
C ASP A 294 -1.02 -20.64 11.91
N GLY A 295 0.25 -20.50 11.52
CA GLY A 295 0.75 -19.37 10.72
C GLY A 295 -0.16 -19.11 9.51
N ASP A 296 -0.08 -17.89 8.98
CA ASP A 296 -0.96 -17.17 8.03
C ASP A 296 -1.59 -17.99 6.86
N SER A 297 -2.30 -19.07 7.18
CA SER A 297 -2.97 -19.94 6.24
C SER A 297 -4.27 -19.25 5.82
N PRO A 298 -4.53 -19.12 4.50
CA PRO A 298 -5.69 -18.41 3.99
C PRO A 298 -6.98 -18.92 4.66
N VAL A 299 -7.72 -17.98 5.29
CA VAL A 299 -9.00 -18.24 5.96
C VAL A 299 -9.98 -18.86 4.96
N PHE A 300 -10.26 -20.15 5.07
CA PHE A 300 -11.29 -20.80 4.25
C PHE A 300 -12.63 -20.81 4.98
N LEU A 301 -13.65 -20.28 4.30
CA LEU A 301 -15.02 -20.03 4.77
C LEU A 301 -15.84 -21.28 5.18
N ALA A 302 -15.27 -22.49 5.13
CA ALA A 302 -16.02 -23.72 5.42
C ALA A 302 -15.30 -24.76 6.30
N ARG A 303 -14.05 -24.53 6.73
CA ARG A 303 -13.31 -25.48 7.59
C ARG A 303 -13.00 -24.97 9.00
N ASP A 304 -12.97 -23.66 9.21
CA ASP A 304 -12.45 -23.08 10.46
C ASP A 304 -13.45 -22.21 11.22
N VAL A 305 -14.66 -22.73 11.50
CA VAL A 305 -15.49 -22.15 12.58
C VAL A 305 -14.79 -22.32 13.95
N SER A 306 -13.75 -23.15 14.03
CA SER A 306 -12.87 -23.27 15.17
C SER A 306 -11.42 -23.36 14.70
N ARG A 307 -10.74 -22.21 14.55
CA ARG A 307 -9.28 -22.21 14.68
C ARG A 307 -8.98 -22.63 16.12
N SER A 308 -8.72 -23.91 16.34
CA SER A 308 -8.22 -24.35 17.64
C SER A 308 -6.85 -23.72 17.83
N ARG A 309 -6.71 -22.83 18.80
CA ARG A 309 -5.39 -22.42 19.27
C ARG A 309 -4.64 -23.69 19.64
N ASN A 310 -3.51 -23.98 18.98
CA ASN A 310 -2.68 -25.16 19.29
C ASN A 310 -1.87 -24.99 20.60
N TYR A 311 -2.31 -24.10 21.49
CA TYR A 311 -1.66 -23.75 22.74
C TYR A 311 -2.72 -23.48 23.83
N SER A 312 -2.32 -23.63 25.09
CA SER A 312 -3.21 -23.44 26.23
C SER A 312 -3.57 -21.96 26.44
N GLU A 313 -4.65 -21.70 27.19
CA GLU A 313 -5.01 -20.33 27.59
C GLU A 313 -3.93 -19.66 28.45
N ASP A 314 -3.17 -20.44 29.24
CA ASP A 314 -2.01 -19.91 29.96
C ASP A 314 -0.94 -19.39 29.00
N THR A 315 -0.63 -20.14 27.95
CA THR A 315 0.30 -19.69 26.90
C THR A 315 -0.25 -18.47 26.17
N ALA A 316 -1.55 -18.44 25.86
CA ALA A 316 -2.20 -17.28 25.23
C ALA A 316 -2.04 -16.01 26.09
N ARG A 317 -2.24 -16.12 27.41
CA ARG A 317 -2.03 -15.02 28.36
C ARG A 317 -0.58 -14.53 28.38
N VAL A 318 0.39 -15.44 28.27
CA VAL A 318 1.81 -15.08 28.18
C VAL A 318 2.13 -14.38 26.85
N ILE A 319 1.57 -14.86 25.74
CA ILE A 319 1.70 -14.21 24.42
C ILE A 319 1.18 -12.77 24.48
N ASP A 320 -0.03 -12.56 24.98
CA ASP A 320 -0.62 -11.22 25.07
C ASP A 320 0.20 -10.29 25.99
N ALA A 321 0.73 -10.82 27.10
CA ALA A 321 1.61 -10.06 27.98
C ALA A 321 2.94 -9.68 27.31
N GLU A 322 3.53 -10.56 26.51
CA GLU A 322 4.76 -10.28 25.77
C GLU A 322 4.53 -9.29 24.63
N ILE A 323 3.42 -9.40 23.89
CA ILE A 323 3.03 -8.40 22.89
C ILE A 323 2.89 -7.02 23.53
N LYS A 324 2.15 -6.93 24.65
CA LYS A 324 1.99 -5.69 25.40
C LYS A 324 3.34 -5.13 25.85
N ARG A 325 4.24 -5.98 26.37
CA ARG A 325 5.59 -5.57 26.80
C ARG A 325 6.38 -4.93 25.66
N PHE A 326 6.43 -5.56 24.48
CA PHE A 326 7.12 -5.00 23.32
C PHE A 326 6.58 -3.64 22.90
N ILE A 327 5.25 -3.47 22.92
CA ILE A 327 4.59 -2.21 22.56
C ILE A 327 4.86 -1.13 23.62
N ASP A 328 4.73 -1.46 24.91
CA ASP A 328 4.97 -0.52 26.02
C ASP A 328 6.43 -0.02 26.01
N GLU A 329 7.39 -0.93 25.83
CA GLU A 329 8.83 -0.58 25.75
C GLU A 329 9.11 0.32 24.54
N ALA A 330 8.54 -0.01 23.38
CA ALA A 330 8.68 0.80 22.18
C ALA A 330 8.05 2.20 22.35
N TYR A 331 6.89 2.28 23.00
CA TYR A 331 6.20 3.54 23.30
C TYR A 331 7.05 4.40 24.24
N GLN A 332 7.55 3.83 25.34
CA GLN A 332 8.39 4.56 26.29
C GLN A 332 9.70 5.06 25.66
N GLN A 333 10.33 4.23 24.81
CA GLN A 333 11.52 4.64 24.08
C GLN A 333 11.23 5.78 23.11
N ALA A 334 10.15 5.67 22.33
CA ALA A 334 9.71 6.73 21.41
C ALA A 334 9.40 8.03 22.16
N THR A 335 8.70 7.97 23.31
CA THR A 335 8.39 9.14 24.14
C THR A 335 9.65 9.82 24.62
N THR A 336 10.63 9.05 25.07
CA THR A 336 11.91 9.59 25.57
C THR A 336 12.64 10.35 24.45
N ILE A 337 12.76 9.74 23.27
CA ILE A 337 13.44 10.34 22.11
C ILE A 337 12.71 11.61 21.66
N LEU A 338 11.40 11.52 21.42
CA LEU A 338 10.61 12.64 20.90
C LEU A 338 10.49 13.80 21.89
N THR A 339 10.50 13.53 23.20
CA THR A 339 10.44 14.56 24.23
C THR A 339 11.77 15.31 24.34
N ASN A 340 12.90 14.59 24.29
CA ASN A 340 14.23 15.18 24.33
C ASN A 340 14.52 16.08 23.12
N ASP A 341 14.02 15.69 21.95
CA ASP A 341 14.23 16.41 20.68
C ASP A 341 12.97 17.12 20.17
N ARG A 342 12.06 17.51 21.07
CA ARG A 342 10.75 18.11 20.73
C ARG A 342 10.85 19.28 19.75
N VAL A 343 11.85 20.15 19.93
CA VAL A 343 12.08 21.32 19.06
C VAL A 343 12.33 20.91 17.60
N LYS A 344 13.05 19.81 17.37
CA LYS A 344 13.31 19.32 16.00
C LYS A 344 12.05 18.74 15.36
N VAL A 345 11.23 18.04 16.15
CA VAL A 345 9.92 17.53 15.70
C VAL A 345 9.01 18.69 15.31
N GLU A 346 8.98 19.75 16.11
CA GLU A 346 8.22 20.98 15.83
C GLU A 346 8.68 21.66 14.53
N LEU A 347 9.99 21.76 14.29
CA LEU A 347 10.52 22.30 13.03
C LEU A 347 10.02 21.51 11.81
N ILE A 348 10.02 20.18 11.90
CA ILE A 348 9.51 19.30 10.83
C ILE A 348 8.00 19.50 10.65
N ALA A 349 7.23 19.55 11.74
CA ALA A 349 5.78 19.75 11.68
C ALA A 349 5.41 21.10 11.05
N ASN A 350 6.11 22.18 11.43
CA ASN A 350 5.89 23.51 10.86
C ASN A 350 6.26 23.56 9.38
N ALA A 351 7.38 22.92 8.99
CA ALA A 351 7.75 22.79 7.59
C ALA A 351 6.71 21.97 6.79
N LEU A 352 6.13 20.91 7.37
CA LEU A 352 5.03 20.17 6.75
C LEU A 352 3.78 21.02 6.59
N LEU A 353 3.46 21.89 7.54
CA LEU A 353 2.33 22.80 7.43
C LEU A 353 2.51 23.83 6.31
N GLU A 354 3.73 24.31 6.10
CA GLU A 354 4.08 25.28 5.06
C GLU A 354 4.14 24.64 3.66
N PHE A 355 4.83 23.51 3.53
CA PHE A 355 5.16 22.91 2.23
C PHE A 355 4.32 21.69 1.86
N GLU A 356 3.51 21.16 2.78
CA GLU A 356 2.68 19.94 2.66
C GLU A 356 3.45 18.63 2.44
N THR A 357 4.66 18.67 1.91
CA THR A 357 5.51 17.51 1.58
C THR A 357 6.98 17.88 1.71
N LEU A 358 7.75 17.01 2.38
CA LEU A 358 9.20 17.15 2.55
C LEU A 358 9.90 15.86 2.14
N ASP A 359 11.04 15.97 1.45
CA ASP A 359 11.90 14.83 1.14
C ASP A 359 12.84 14.52 2.32
N GLY A 360 13.42 13.32 2.32
CA GLY A 360 14.35 12.89 3.37
C GLY A 360 15.54 13.84 3.56
N ALA A 361 16.01 14.50 2.50
CA ALA A 361 17.06 15.50 2.57
C ALA A 361 16.60 16.77 3.32
N HIS A 362 15.38 17.25 3.08
CA HIS A 362 14.83 18.41 3.78
C HIS A 362 14.66 18.12 5.28
N VAL A 363 14.18 16.93 5.63
CA VAL A 363 14.04 16.51 7.04
C VAL A 363 15.42 16.42 7.72
N ARG A 364 16.42 15.90 7.01
CA ARG A 364 17.80 15.85 7.52
C ARG A 364 18.38 17.24 7.78
N ASP A 365 18.21 18.16 6.84
CA ASP A 365 18.65 19.56 6.98
C ASP A 365 18.00 20.22 8.21
N LEU A 366 16.69 20.00 8.42
CA LEU A 366 15.98 20.52 9.61
C LEU A 366 16.54 19.94 10.91
N ILE A 367 16.93 18.67 10.93
CA ILE A 367 17.48 17.99 12.11
C ILE A 367 18.91 18.46 12.42
N GLU A 368 19.76 18.62 11.39
CA GLU A 368 21.19 18.91 11.53
C GLU A 368 21.49 20.41 11.59
N HIS A 369 20.71 21.25 10.91
CA HIS A 369 20.98 22.68 10.74
C HIS A 369 19.86 23.57 11.28
N GLY A 370 18.67 23.03 11.53
CA GLY A 370 17.50 23.79 11.98
C GLY A 370 16.77 24.53 10.85
N GLU A 371 17.29 24.48 9.63
CA GLU A 371 16.75 25.16 8.45
C GLU A 371 17.00 24.35 7.17
N MET A 372 16.08 24.43 6.21
CA MET A 372 16.19 23.73 4.92
C MET A 372 17.09 24.51 3.97
N ARG A 373 18.12 23.87 3.40
CA ARG A 373 19.02 24.53 2.44
C ARG A 373 18.36 24.74 1.07
N ASN A 374 17.50 23.82 0.67
CA ASN A 374 16.75 23.86 -0.58
C ASN A 374 15.26 23.59 -0.30
N PRO A 375 14.47 24.59 0.14
CA PRO A 375 13.08 24.36 0.47
C PRO A 375 12.26 24.00 -0.79
N PRO A 376 11.29 23.07 -0.67
CA PRO A 376 10.38 22.77 -1.76
C PRO A 376 9.51 23.98 -2.12
N SER A 377 8.96 23.99 -3.33
CA SER A 377 8.03 25.05 -3.74
C SER A 377 6.71 24.92 -2.96
N ALA A 378 6.31 25.99 -2.27
CA ALA A 378 5.03 26.01 -1.56
C ALA A 378 3.85 25.73 -2.53
N PRO A 379 2.87 24.92 -2.10
CA PRO A 379 1.73 24.57 -2.95
C PRO A 379 0.93 25.83 -3.30
N LYS A 380 0.79 26.09 -4.61
CA LYS A 380 -0.11 27.16 -5.08
C LYS A 380 -1.56 26.69 -4.86
N PRO A 381 -2.42 27.49 -4.19
CA PRO A 381 -3.80 27.11 -4.02
C PRO A 381 -4.45 26.86 -5.39
N PRO A 382 -5.35 25.86 -5.51
CA PRO A 382 -6.07 25.63 -6.76
C PRO A 382 -6.77 26.94 -7.16
N PRO A 383 -6.75 27.31 -8.46
CA PRO A 383 -7.44 28.50 -8.90
C PRO A 383 -8.90 28.40 -8.49
N VAL A 384 -9.36 29.39 -7.73
CA VAL A 384 -10.76 29.53 -7.35
C VAL A 384 -11.59 29.49 -8.64
N PRO A 385 -12.59 28.58 -8.78
CA PRO A 385 -13.44 28.55 -9.97
C PRO A 385 -14.00 29.95 -10.23
N GLU A 386 -14.11 30.37 -11.49
CA GLU A 386 -14.55 31.74 -11.83
C GLU A 386 -15.91 32.10 -11.22
N GLU A 387 -16.76 31.10 -10.97
CA GLU A 387 -18.05 31.24 -10.31
C GLU A 387 -17.96 31.77 -8.86
N PHE A 388 -16.82 31.58 -8.19
CA PHE A 388 -16.56 32.05 -6.83
C PHE A 388 -15.60 33.25 -6.78
N ARG A 389 -15.09 33.72 -7.93
CA ARG A 389 -14.38 35.00 -7.99
C ARG A 389 -15.40 36.12 -7.84
N LYS A 390 -15.46 36.74 -6.65
CA LYS A 390 -16.16 38.02 -6.48
C LYS A 390 -15.62 38.97 -7.55
N LYS A 391 -16.49 39.37 -8.49
CA LYS A 391 -16.15 40.42 -9.46
C LYS A 391 -15.69 41.64 -8.67
N PRO A 392 -14.55 42.25 -9.02
CA PRO A 392 -14.10 43.46 -8.35
C PRO A 392 -15.23 44.48 -8.48
N THR A 393 -15.81 44.86 -7.34
CA THR A 393 -16.75 45.96 -7.27
C THR A 393 -16.04 47.21 -7.78
N PRO A 394 -16.62 47.96 -8.72
CA PRO A 394 -16.03 49.23 -9.15
C PRO A 394 -15.89 50.12 -7.92
N LYS A 395 -14.69 50.71 -7.76
CA LYS A 395 -14.42 51.69 -6.69
C LYS A 395 -15.49 52.79 -6.74
N PRO A 396 -16.11 53.17 -5.61
CA PRO A 396 -17.00 54.31 -5.59
C PRO A 396 -16.19 55.57 -5.88
N THR A 397 -16.64 56.33 -6.88
CA THR A 397 -16.22 57.73 -7.08
C THR A 397 -16.68 58.56 -5.89
N GLU A 398 -15.77 59.40 -5.37
CA GLU A 398 -16.04 60.37 -4.30
C GLU A 398 -17.06 61.45 -4.70
N ASP A 399 -17.77 61.92 -3.67
CA ASP A 399 -18.53 63.16 -3.49
C ASP A 399 -19.98 63.28 -4.02
N LYS A 400 -20.96 63.24 -3.10
CA LYS A 400 -21.40 64.42 -2.30
C LYS A 400 -22.42 64.03 -1.21
N PRO A 401 -22.59 64.85 -0.15
CA PRO A 401 -23.40 64.52 1.02
C PRO A 401 -24.86 64.93 0.82
N ASP A 402 -25.81 64.09 1.23
CA ASP A 402 -27.11 64.60 1.67
C ASP A 402 -27.82 63.64 2.63
N ASP A 403 -28.70 64.28 3.39
CA ASP A 403 -29.18 64.08 4.75
C ASP A 403 -30.28 63.02 4.93
N GLY A 404 -30.42 62.54 6.18
CA GLY A 404 -31.72 62.18 6.75
C GLY A 404 -32.16 60.70 6.75
N GLY A 405 -32.13 60.08 7.93
CA GLY A 405 -33.11 59.04 8.31
C GLY A 405 -32.58 57.93 9.22
N PRO A 406 -33.23 57.64 10.37
CA PRO A 406 -32.68 56.77 11.41
C PRO A 406 -32.74 55.28 11.02
N LEU A 407 -31.66 54.55 11.31
CA LEU A 407 -31.61 53.09 11.26
C LEU A 407 -32.38 52.50 12.45
N PRO A 408 -33.35 51.59 12.25
CA PRO A 408 -33.81 50.73 13.31
C PRO A 408 -33.07 49.39 13.28
N GLY A 409 -32.53 49.01 14.45
CA GLY A 409 -32.44 47.61 14.86
C GLY A 409 -31.06 46.99 14.79
N GLU A 410 -30.34 47.09 15.91
CA GLU A 410 -29.37 46.08 16.33
C GLU A 410 -29.99 44.69 16.24
N VAL A 411 -29.26 43.73 15.66
CA VAL A 411 -29.41 42.33 16.05
C VAL A 411 -28.05 41.77 16.40
N VAL A 412 -27.94 41.55 17.70
CA VAL A 412 -26.87 40.96 18.50
C VAL A 412 -26.77 39.46 18.21
N GLY A 413 -25.54 38.95 18.16
CA GLY A 413 -25.08 37.71 18.80
C GLY A 413 -25.76 36.36 18.49
N ALA A 414 -24.92 35.37 18.18
CA ALA A 414 -25.17 33.93 18.23
C ALA A 414 -25.57 33.44 19.67
N PRO A 415 -25.74 32.12 19.99
CA PRO A 415 -25.64 30.89 19.18
C PRO A 415 -26.70 29.78 19.50
N ALA A 416 -26.70 28.72 18.70
CA ALA A 416 -26.57 27.32 19.14
C ALA A 416 -25.94 26.50 18.01
#